data_AF-A0A8H4VZD6-F1
#
_entry.id   AF-A0A8H4VZD6-F1
#
_cell.length_a   1.000
_cell.length_b   1.000
_cell.length_c   1.000
_cell.angle_alpha   90.00
_cell.angle_beta   90.00
_cell.angle_gamma   90.00
#
_symmetry.space_group_name_H-M   'P 1'
#
loop_
_entity.id
_entity.type
_entity.pdbx_description
1 polymer ?
#
loop_
_entity_poly.entity_id
_entity_poly.type
_entity_poly.pdbx_seq_one_letter_code
_entity_poly.pdbx_strand_id
1 'polypeptide(L)'
;MHAQILVSWIYPEKERKLIVVGERAMAMFDDCEPWGRKLRVFHHRVDWTTGFPEPLKGEAETMALEAREPLAAECCHFLECIRDRKPPLTNLTKAWLLSVSFARWRKS
;
A
#
# COMPACT_ATOMS: atom_id res chain seq x y z
N MET A 1 -14.73 6.24 -4.34
CA MET A 1 -13.33 5.81 -4.26
C MET A 1 -12.95 5.25 -5.61
N HIS A 2 -11.95 5.84 -6.26
CA HIS A 2 -11.42 5.35 -7.54
C HIS A 2 -10.08 4.67 -7.29
N ALA A 3 -9.79 3.62 -8.07
CA ALA A 3 -8.52 2.93 -8.04
C ALA A 3 -8.04 2.74 -9.47
N GLN A 4 -6.75 2.92 -9.69
CA GLN A 4 -6.07 2.62 -10.94
C GLN A 4 -5.01 1.56 -10.64
N ILE A 5 -4.97 0.52 -11.46
CA ILE A 5 -4.03 -0.59 -11.33
C ILE A 5 -3.30 -0.70 -12.66
N LEU A 6 -1.98 -0.54 -12.63
CA LEU A 6 -1.11 -0.75 -13.78
C LEU A 6 -0.25 -1.99 -13.53
N VAL A 7 -0.27 -2.94 -14.46
CA VAL A 7 0.54 -4.15 -14.41
C VAL A 7 1.21 -4.32 -15.77
N SER A 8 2.53 -4.42 -15.77
CA SER A 8 3.30 -4.70 -16.98
C SER A 8 4.41 -5.68 -16.66
N TRP A 9 4.42 -6.82 -17.37
CA TRP A 9 5.46 -7.84 -17.26
C TRP A 9 6.74 -7.45 -18.02
N ILE A 10 6.61 -6.61 -19.05
CA ILE A 10 7.70 -6.22 -19.96
C ILE A 10 8.30 -4.86 -19.59
N TYR A 11 7.92 -4.28 -18.45
CA TYR A 11 8.49 -3.02 -18.01
C TYR A 11 9.96 -3.24 -17.63
N PRO A 12 10.90 -2.45 -18.17
CA PRO A 12 12.34 -2.71 -18.04
C PRO A 12 12.85 -2.53 -16.61
N GLU A 13 12.14 -1.77 -15.79
CA GLU A 13 12.48 -1.55 -14.39
C GLU A 13 11.54 -2.31 -13.46
N LYS A 14 12.05 -2.74 -12.30
CA LYS A 14 11.20 -3.35 -11.28
C LYS A 14 10.49 -2.24 -10.51
N GLU A 15 9.19 -2.09 -10.73
CA GLU A 15 8.35 -1.15 -9.97
C GLU A 15 7.23 -1.89 -9.23
N ARG A 16 7.11 -1.60 -7.93
CA ARG A 16 6.07 -2.17 -7.04
C ARG A 16 5.62 -1.11 -6.04
N LYS A 17 4.75 -0.22 -6.50
CA LYS A 17 4.27 0.92 -5.72
C LYS A 17 2.78 0.83 -5.43
N LEU A 18 2.41 1.21 -4.22
CA LEU A 18 1.04 1.47 -3.81
C LEU A 18 0.97 2.92 -3.32
N ILE A 19 0.11 3.71 -3.96
CA ILE A 19 -0.11 5.11 -3.58
C ILE A 19 -1.56 5.27 -3.14
N VAL A 20 -1.75 5.80 -1.93
CA VAL A 20 -3.06 6.13 -1.35
C VAL A 20 -3.12 7.63 -1.18
N VAL A 21 -4.09 8.27 -1.83
CA VAL A 21 -4.31 9.72 -1.74
C VAL A 21 -5.55 9.97 -0.90
N GLY A 22 -5.38 10.67 0.22
CA GLY A 22 -6.47 11.17 1.05
C GLY A 22 -6.60 12.69 0.97
N GLU A 23 -7.55 13.25 1.70
CA GLU A 23 -7.78 14.70 1.73
C GLU A 23 -6.61 15.50 2.30
N ARG A 24 -5.90 14.94 3.29
CA ARG A 24 -4.87 15.64 4.07
C ARG A 24 -3.44 15.21 3.75
N ALA A 25 -3.27 14.03 3.16
CA ALA A 25 -1.96 13.49 2.84
C ALA A 25 -2.04 12.41 1.76
N MET A 26 -0.89 12.12 1.17
CA MET A 26 -0.64 10.98 0.32
C MET A 26 0.35 10.03 0.99
N ALA A 27 0.06 8.74 1.02
CA ALA A 27 1.00 7.71 1.45
C ALA A 27 1.47 6.91 0.24
N MET A 28 2.78 6.71 0.14
CA MET A 28 3.41 5.87 -0.88
C MET A 28 4.18 4.75 -0.21
N PHE A 29 3.82 3.51 -0.55
CA PHE A 29 4.58 2.32 -0.25
C PHE A 29 5.32 1.86 -1.51
N ASP A 30 6.65 1.82 -1.48
CA ASP A 30 7.51 1.33 -2.56
C ASP A 30 8.28 0.09 -2.08
N ASP A 31 7.91 -1.08 -2.59
CA ASP A 31 8.53 -2.34 -2.18
C ASP A 31 9.96 -2.52 -2.75
N CYS A 32 10.43 -1.66 -3.65
CA CYS A 32 11.80 -1.72 -4.16
C CYS A 32 12.80 -0.90 -3.33
N GLU A 33 12.31 -0.02 -2.44
CA GLU A 33 13.14 0.77 -1.53
C GLU A 33 13.66 -0.07 -0.33
N PRO A 34 14.79 0.32 0.28
CA PRO A 34 15.24 -0.22 1.56
C PRO A 34 14.20 -0.02 2.66
N TRP A 35 14.16 -0.91 3.66
CA TRP A 35 13.16 -0.89 4.75
C TRP A 35 12.92 0.47 5.39
N GLY A 36 14.00 1.22 5.65
CA GLY A 36 13.92 2.56 6.22
C GLY A 36 13.38 3.65 5.29
N ARG A 37 12.93 3.33 4.07
CA ARG A 37 12.36 4.25 3.06
C ARG A 37 11.13 3.69 2.33
N LYS A 38 10.72 2.45 2.61
CA LYS A 38 9.59 1.77 1.94
C LYS A 38 8.27 2.53 2.08
N LEU A 39 8.01 3.18 3.22
CA LEU A 39 6.77 3.93 3.45
C LEU A 39 7.07 5.42 3.65
N ARG A 40 6.48 6.26 2.81
CA ARG A 40 6.60 7.71 2.87
C ARG A 40 5.23 8.37 2.90
N VAL A 41 5.08 9.41 3.70
CA VAL A 41 3.85 10.21 3.82
C VAL A 41 4.16 11.65 3.41
N PHE A 42 3.35 12.16 2.48
CA PHE A 42 3.43 13.52 1.96
C PHE A 42 2.21 14.28 2.44
N HIS A 43 2.38 15.15 3.43
CA HIS A 43 1.29 15.98 3.94
C HIS A 43 0.94 17.10 2.96
N HIS A 44 -0.35 17.27 2.69
CA HIS A 44 -0.83 18.43 1.93
C HIS A 44 -0.72 19.67 2.83
N ARG A 45 0.25 20.54 2.54
CA ARG A 45 0.38 21.84 3.20
C ARG A 45 -0.10 22.91 2.23
N VAL A 46 -1.03 23.74 2.69
CA VAL A 46 -1.47 24.94 1.99
C VAL A 46 -0.81 26.11 2.69
N ASP A 47 0.05 26.82 1.96
CA ASP A 47 0.59 28.09 2.44
C ASP A 47 -0.42 29.22 2.14
N TRP A 48 -0.64 30.08 3.14
CA TRP A 48 -1.56 31.21 3.06
C TRP A 48 -0.84 32.56 3.11
N THR A 49 0.49 32.57 3.07
CA THR A 49 1.32 33.78 3.22
C THR A 49 1.17 34.80 2.09
N THR A 50 0.77 34.39 0.89
CA THR A 50 0.63 35.29 -0.29
C THR A 50 -0.81 35.73 -0.57
N GLY A 51 -1.77 35.36 0.30
CA GLY A 51 -3.19 35.66 0.10
C GLY A 51 -3.90 34.76 -0.93
N PHE A 52 -3.16 33.85 -1.58
CA PHE A 52 -3.67 32.79 -2.44
C PHE A 52 -3.14 31.43 -1.96
N PRO A 53 -3.93 30.34 -2.01
CA PRO A 53 -3.47 29.03 -1.57
C PRO A 53 -2.44 28.47 -2.55
N GLU A 54 -1.18 28.42 -2.13
CA GLU A 54 -0.11 27.77 -2.88
C GLU A 54 0.13 26.34 -2.35
N PRO A 55 0.03 25.29 -3.19
CA PRO A 55 0.31 23.93 -2.76
C PRO A 55 1.82 23.75 -2.54
N LEU A 56 2.24 23.67 -1.27
CA LEU A 56 3.61 23.29 -0.94
C LEU A 56 3.76 21.78 -1.17
N LYS A 57 4.75 21.37 -1.96
CA LYS A 57 5.22 19.97 -1.96
C LYS A 57 5.85 19.72 -0.59
N GLY A 58 5.05 19.26 0.37
CA GLY A 58 5.52 18.92 1.71
C GLY A 58 6.67 17.91 1.63
N GLU A 59 7.67 18.10 2.48
CA GLU A 59 8.75 17.13 2.65
C GLU A 59 8.17 15.76 3.03
N ALA A 60 8.71 14.71 2.44
CA ALA A 60 8.26 13.35 2.69
C ALA A 60 8.67 12.91 4.09
N GLU A 61 7.72 12.62 4.96
CA GLU A 61 8.00 11.95 6.22
C GLU A 61 8.18 10.46 5.96
N THR A 62 9.31 9.91 6.41
CA THR A 62 9.57 8.48 6.25
C THR A 62 9.10 7.73 7.47
N MET A 63 8.20 6.77 7.26
CA MET A 63 7.65 5.94 8.33
C MET A 63 8.48 4.67 8.47
N ALA A 64 9.04 4.44 9.65
CA ALA A 64 9.80 3.23 9.93
C ALA A 64 8.87 2.00 9.89
N LEU A 65 9.25 1.01 9.08
CA LEU A 65 8.62 -0.30 9.06
C LEU A 65 9.56 -1.33 9.68
N GLU A 66 9.01 -2.25 10.46
CA GLU A 66 9.76 -3.38 10.97
C GLU A 66 10.22 -4.27 9.81
N ALA A 67 11.54 -4.48 9.72
CA ALA A 67 12.12 -5.32 8.69
C ALA A 67 11.84 -6.80 8.99
N ARG A 68 10.80 -7.34 8.36
CA ARG A 68 10.43 -8.75 8.49
C ARG A 68 10.21 -9.40 7.13
N GLU A 69 10.68 -10.62 7.01
CA GLU A 69 10.47 -11.45 5.82
C GLU A 69 8.97 -11.79 5.69
N PRO A 70 8.27 -11.34 4.63
CA PRO A 70 6.81 -11.43 4.56
C PRO A 70 6.27 -12.87 4.60
N LEU A 71 6.95 -13.84 3.98
CA LEU A 71 6.50 -15.23 3.97
C LEU A 71 6.65 -15.85 5.36
N ALA A 72 7.76 -15.61 6.07
CA ALA A 72 7.89 -16.02 7.47
C ALA A 72 6.79 -15.40 8.35
N ALA A 73 6.45 -14.12 8.14
CA ALA A 73 5.36 -13.49 8.88
C ALA A 73 4.01 -14.17 8.65
N GLU A 74 3.71 -14.50 7.40
CA GLU A 74 2.48 -15.23 7.01
C GLU A 74 2.45 -16.65 7.59
N CYS A 75 3.55 -17.40 7.48
CA CYS A 75 3.68 -18.75 8.04
C CYS A 75 3.51 -18.76 9.57
N CYS A 76 4.12 -17.80 10.28
CA CYS A 76 3.92 -17.65 11.73
C CYS A 76 2.45 -17.39 12.05
N HIS A 77 1.82 -16.44 11.36
CA HIS A 77 0.40 -16.10 11.55
C HIS A 77 -0.52 -17.30 11.29
N PHE A 78 -0.23 -18.11 10.27
CA PHE A 78 -0.95 -19.34 9.97
C PHE A 78 -0.90 -20.35 11.13
N LEU A 79 0.29 -20.61 11.67
CA LEU A 79 0.47 -21.50 12.81
C LEU A 79 -0.23 -20.99 14.07
N GLU A 80 -0.18 -19.68 14.31
CA GLU A 80 -0.92 -19.03 15.41
C GLU A 80 -2.43 -19.20 15.28
N CYS A 81 -2.97 -19.06 14.06
CA CYS A 81 -4.40 -19.27 13.81
C CYS A 81 -4.82 -20.72 14.10
N ILE A 82 -4.00 -21.70 13.74
CA ILE A 82 -4.26 -23.12 14.05
C ILE A 82 -4.21 -23.35 15.56
N ARG A 83 -3.14 -22.90 16.22
CA ARG A 83 -2.91 -23.11 17.64
C ARG A 83 -3.99 -22.47 18.50
N ASP A 84 -4.33 -21.22 18.21
CA ASP A 84 -5.19 -20.40 19.06
C ASP A 84 -6.65 -20.38 18.56
N ARG A 85 -6.97 -21.10 17.47
CA ARG A 85 -8.26 -21.07 16.76
C ARG A 85 -8.73 -19.65 16.42
N LYS A 86 -7.78 -18.78 16.09
CA LYS A 86 -8.06 -17.39 15.71
C LYS A 86 -8.52 -17.32 14.25
N PRO A 87 -9.48 -16.44 13.92
CA PRO A 87 -9.81 -16.19 12.52
C PRO A 87 -8.61 -15.56 11.81
N PRO A 88 -8.22 -16.05 10.61
CA PRO A 88 -7.10 -15.47 9.89
C PRO A 88 -7.43 -14.06 9.39
N LEU A 89 -6.40 -13.20 9.30
CA LEU A 89 -6.53 -11.84 8.77
C LEU A 89 -7.10 -11.86 7.34
N THR A 90 -6.69 -12.83 6.53
CA THR A 90 -7.23 -13.09 5.20
C THR A 90 -8.00 -14.42 5.23
N ASN A 91 -9.33 -14.34 5.25
CA ASN A 91 -10.21 -15.51 5.29
C ASN A 91 -10.79 -15.85 3.90
N LEU A 92 -11.56 -16.94 3.82
CA LEU A 92 -12.18 -17.39 2.58
C LEU A 92 -13.09 -16.34 1.94
N THR A 93 -13.84 -15.57 2.73
CA THR A 93 -14.70 -14.51 2.21
C THR A 93 -13.89 -13.43 1.48
N LYS A 94 -12.77 -13.00 2.05
CA LYS A 94 -11.85 -12.04 1.42
C LYS A 94 -11.24 -12.62 0.13
N ALA A 95 -10.81 -13.90 0.16
CA ALA A 95 -10.26 -14.58 -1.01
C ALA A 95 -11.29 -14.71 -2.15
N TRP A 96 -12.53 -15.02 -1.82
CA TRP A 96 -13.62 -15.14 -2.79
C TRP A 96 -13.96 -13.82 -3.45
N LEU A 97 -14.07 -12.73 -2.68
CA LEU A 97 -14.32 -11.38 -3.20
C LEU A 97 -13.23 -10.94 -4.19
N LEU A 98 -11.95 -11.16 -3.86
CA LEU A 98 -10.84 -10.86 -4.77
C LEU A 98 -10.92 -11.69 -6.06
N SER A 99 -11.25 -12.98 -5.95
CA SER A 99 -11.38 -13.87 -7.11
C SER A 99 -12.48 -13.41 -8.08
N VAL A 100 -13.63 -12.99 -7.55
CA VAL A 100 -14.75 -12.46 -8.37
C VAL A 100 -14.37 -11.13 -9.03
N SER A 101 -13.73 -10.21 -8.30
CA SER A 101 -13.27 -8.94 -8.86
C SER A 101 -12.23 -9.12 -9.96
N PHE A 102 -11.27 -10.03 -9.77
CA PHE A 102 -10.24 -10.32 -10.78
C PHE A 102 -10.84 -10.99 -12.03
N ALA A 103 -11.81 -11.89 -11.86
CA ALA A 103 -12.52 -12.50 -12.98
C ALA A 103 -13.31 -11.48 -13.82
N ARG A 104 -13.86 -10.44 -13.19
CA ARG A 104 -14.51 -9.32 -13.88
C ARG A 104 -13.49 -8.46 -14.65
N TRP A 105 -12.37 -8.15 -14.02
CA TRP A 105 -11.30 -7.36 -14.65
C TRP A 105 -10.75 -8.02 -15.92
N ARG A 106 -10.52 -9.35 -15.92
CA ARG A 106 -10.04 -10.07 -17.12
C ARG A 106 -10.99 -10.04 -18.34
N LYS A 107 -12.26 -9.68 -18.15
CA LYS A 107 -13.28 -9.65 -19.21
C LYS A 107 -13.59 -8.22 -19.71
N SER A 108 -12.91 -7.21 -19.17
CA SER A 108 -13.05 -5.79 -19.50
C SER A 108 -11.88 -5.36 -20.38
#